data_AF-A0A2N2G747-F1
#
_entry.id   AF-A0A2N2G747-F1
#
_cell.length_a   1.000
_cell.length_b   1.000
_cell.length_c   1.000
_cell.angle_alpha   90.00
_cell.angle_beta   90.00
_cell.angle_gamma   90.00
#
_symmetry.space_group_name_H-M   'P 1'
#
loop_
_entity.id
_entity.type
_entity.pdbx_description
1 polymer ?
#
loop_
_entity_poly.entity_id
_entity_poly.type
_entity_poly.pdbx_seq_one_letter_code
_entity_poly.pdbx_strand_id
1 'polypeptide(L)'
;MVCRAMKNMGLSRLRLVNPCPVNHPEALMFAVSAKDLLEKAEIFPDLASALADTPISVATTRRHGKYRQEIFSPPEIVEKITADAGTNRCALVFGREDSGLTTQEVSLCRWQATIPTSAEYGSLNLAQSVLI
;
A
#
# COMPACT_ATOMS: atom_id res chain seq x y z
N MET A 1 0.49 4.78 -12.67
CA MET A 1 1.26 3.51 -12.74
C MET A 1 0.74 2.47 -11.74
N VAL A 2 0.51 2.84 -10.47
CA VAL A 2 -0.09 1.96 -9.44
C VAL A 2 -1.36 1.23 -9.92
N CYS A 3 -2.31 1.93 -10.55
CA CYS A 3 -3.54 1.29 -11.06
C CYS A 3 -3.23 0.18 -12.09
N ARG A 4 -2.17 0.32 -12.90
CA ARG A 4 -1.76 -0.71 -13.85
C ARG A 4 -1.19 -1.93 -13.13
N ALA A 5 -0.33 -1.72 -12.13
CA ALA A 5 0.22 -2.80 -11.30
C ALA A 5 -0.91 -3.59 -10.63
N MET A 6 -1.86 -2.88 -10.00
CA MET A 6 -3.05 -3.49 -9.41
C MET A 6 -3.86 -4.31 -10.43
N LYS A 7 -4.19 -3.71 -11.58
CA LYS A 7 -5.02 -4.36 -12.60
C LYS A 7 -4.32 -5.58 -13.23
N ASN A 8 -3.00 -5.52 -13.43
CA ASN A 8 -2.21 -6.66 -13.91
C ASN A 8 -2.28 -7.85 -12.94
N MET A 9 -2.42 -7.58 -11.63
CA MET A 9 -2.49 -8.59 -10.58
C MET A 9 -3.92 -8.90 -10.12
N GLY A 10 -4.94 -8.45 -10.87
CA GLY A 10 -6.34 -8.72 -10.57
C GLY A 10 -6.92 -7.93 -9.38
N LEU A 11 -6.21 -6.93 -8.87
CA LEU A 11 -6.69 -6.06 -7.79
C LEU A 11 -7.60 -4.96 -8.33
N SER A 12 -8.71 -4.72 -7.62
CA SER A 12 -9.80 -3.85 -8.08
C SER A 12 -10.24 -2.78 -7.07
N ARG A 13 -9.69 -2.78 -5.84
CA ARG A 13 -10.07 -1.84 -4.78
C ARG A 13 -8.89 -0.93 -4.45
N LEU A 14 -9.04 0.35 -4.78
CA LEU A 14 -8.06 1.39 -4.51
C LEU A 14 -8.64 2.38 -3.51
N ARG A 15 -7.89 2.65 -2.43
CA ARG A 15 -8.17 3.71 -1.48
C ARG A 15 -7.06 4.76 -1.56
N LEU A 16 -7.45 6.02 -1.61
CA LEU A 16 -6.54 7.16 -1.67
C LEU A 16 -6.72 8.02 -0.43
N VAL A 17 -5.64 8.21 0.31
CA VAL A 17 -5.64 9.00 1.56
C VAL A 17 -5.03 10.36 1.28
N ASN A 18 -5.81 11.42 1.50
CA ASN A 18 -5.43 12.81 1.22
C ASN A 18 -4.66 12.98 -0.12
N PRO A 19 -5.22 12.50 -1.25
CA PRO A 19 -4.50 12.52 -2.52
C PRO A 19 -4.41 13.93 -3.09
N CYS A 20 -3.44 14.13 -3.98
CA CYS A 20 -3.52 15.22 -4.96
C CYS A 20 -4.74 15.01 -5.88
N PRO A 21 -5.12 16.02 -6.69
CA PRO A 21 -6.27 15.90 -7.60
C PRO A 21 -6.19 14.64 -8.48
N VAL A 22 -7.15 13.72 -8.31
CA VAL A 22 -7.14 12.42 -8.99
C VAL A 22 -7.43 12.53 -10.49
N ASN A 23 -8.02 13.64 -10.93
CA ASN A 23 -8.25 13.97 -12.33
C ASN A 23 -7.06 14.65 -13.01
N HIS A 24 -5.88 14.67 -12.37
CA HIS A 24 -4.69 15.25 -12.97
C HIS A 24 -4.35 14.55 -14.30
N PRO A 25 -4.04 15.29 -15.39
CA PRO A 25 -3.80 14.71 -16.71
C PRO A 25 -2.74 13.61 -16.72
N GLU A 26 -1.65 13.77 -15.96
CA GLU A 26 -0.61 12.75 -15.85
C GLU A 26 -1.09 11.48 -15.17
N ALA A 27 -1.91 11.59 -14.11
CA ALA A 27 -2.44 10.43 -13.41
C ALA A 27 -3.30 9.56 -14.35
N LEU A 28 -4.14 10.22 -15.15
CA LEU A 28 -4.95 9.56 -16.19
C LEU A 28 -4.07 8.95 -17.30
N MET A 29 -3.07 9.69 -17.78
CA MET A 29 -2.12 9.21 -18.79
C MET A 29 -1.36 7.96 -18.32
N PHE A 30 -0.88 7.93 -17.07
CA PHE A 30 -0.16 6.79 -16.52
C PHE A 30 -1.06 5.61 -16.13
N ALA A 31 -2.38 5.82 -15.99
CA ALA A 31 -3.34 4.75 -15.73
C ALA A 31 -3.70 3.98 -17.00
N VAL A 32 -3.69 4.63 -18.17
CA VAL A 32 -4.05 4.01 -19.46
C VAL A 32 -5.40 3.27 -19.35
N SER A 33 -5.46 1.98 -19.64
CA SER A 33 -6.67 1.14 -19.56
C SER A 33 -7.09 0.78 -18.12
N ALA A 34 -6.33 1.23 -17.11
CA ALA A 34 -6.63 1.04 -15.69
C ALA A 34 -7.22 2.30 -15.02
N LYS A 35 -7.67 3.30 -15.81
CA LYS A 35 -8.31 4.52 -15.30
C LYS A 35 -9.57 4.27 -14.47
N ASP A 36 -10.27 3.16 -14.73
CA ASP A 36 -11.46 2.75 -13.99
C ASP A 36 -11.19 2.52 -12.50
N LEU A 37 -9.96 2.10 -12.13
CA LEU A 37 -9.54 2.01 -10.73
C LEU A 37 -9.42 3.38 -10.08
N LEU A 38 -8.98 4.40 -10.82
CA LEU A 38 -8.84 5.76 -10.32
C LEU A 38 -10.20 6.44 -10.20
N GLU A 39 -11.08 6.23 -11.18
CA GLU A 39 -12.47 6.72 -11.18
C GLU A 39 -13.31 6.12 -10.04
N LYS A 40 -13.06 4.85 -9.68
CA LYS A 40 -13.75 4.14 -8.59
C LYS A 40 -13.00 4.22 -7.25
N ALA A 41 -11.88 4.94 -7.18
CA ALA A 41 -11.08 5.01 -5.98
C ALA A 41 -11.87 5.65 -4.84
N GLU A 42 -11.88 5.01 -3.68
CA GLU A 42 -12.46 5.59 -2.47
C GLU A 42 -11.46 6.61 -1.89
N ILE A 43 -11.89 7.85 -1.67
CA ILE A 43 -11.05 8.93 -1.16
C ILE A 43 -11.33 9.16 0.32
N PHE A 44 -10.28 9.18 1.13
CA PHE A 44 -10.34 9.38 2.57
C PHE A 44 -9.49 10.59 2.99
N PRO A 45 -9.90 11.34 4.03
CA PRO A 45 -9.12 12.48 4.54
C PRO A 45 -7.87 12.05 5.30
N ASP A 46 -7.87 10.87 5.91
CA ASP A 46 -6.77 10.35 6.73
C ASP A 46 -6.70 8.81 6.69
N LEU A 47 -5.57 8.25 7.16
CA LEU A 47 -5.35 6.81 7.12
C LEU A 47 -6.26 6.06 8.11
N ALA A 48 -6.60 6.68 9.25
CA ALA A 48 -7.43 6.04 10.26
C ALA A 48 -8.85 5.75 9.72
N SER A 49 -9.46 6.72 9.05
CA SER A 49 -10.75 6.56 8.37
C SER A 49 -10.68 5.57 7.21
N ALA A 50 -9.58 5.54 6.46
CA ALA A 50 -9.36 4.58 5.38
C ALA A 50 -9.18 3.13 5.85
N LEU A 51 -8.83 2.91 7.12
CA LEU A 51 -8.64 1.58 7.70
C LEU A 51 -9.80 1.13 8.62
N ALA A 52 -10.80 1.99 8.85
CA ALA A 52 -11.84 1.76 9.85
C ALA A 52 -12.65 0.46 9.65
N ASP A 53 -12.81 -0.01 8.41
CA ASP A 53 -13.52 -1.26 8.05
C ASP A 53 -12.57 -2.42 7.70
N THR A 54 -11.26 -2.27 7.97
CA THR A 54 -10.23 -3.20 7.51
C THR A 54 -9.38 -3.68 8.70
N PRO A 55 -9.76 -4.80 9.33
CA PRO A 55 -9.14 -5.26 10.58
C PRO A 55 -7.71 -5.78 10.37
N ILE A 56 -7.35 -6.19 9.15
CA ILE A 56 -6.01 -6.61 8.79
C ILE A 56 -5.36 -5.50 7.95
N SER A 57 -4.32 -4.87 8.47
CA SER A 57 -3.60 -3.79 7.79
C SER A 57 -2.09 -4.00 7.86
N VAL A 58 -1.41 -3.78 6.74
CA VAL A 58 0.03 -4.02 6.60
C VAL A 58 0.71 -2.75 6.09
N ALA A 59 1.58 -2.15 6.89
CA ALA A 59 2.40 -1.03 6.49
C ALA A 59 3.60 -1.53 5.66
N THR A 60 3.75 -1.04 4.43
CA THR A 60 4.93 -1.31 3.61
C THR A 60 6.00 -0.25 3.85
N THR A 61 7.19 -0.67 4.25
CA THR A 61 8.29 0.24 4.58
C THR A 61 9.64 -0.42 4.30
N ARG A 62 10.63 0.39 3.90
CA ARG A 62 12.05 0.00 3.91
C ARG A 62 12.71 0.28 5.26
N ARG A 63 12.18 1.27 5.99
CA ARG A 63 12.80 1.77 7.21
C ARG A 63 12.47 0.84 8.37
N HIS A 64 13.51 0.39 9.04
CA HIS A 64 13.40 -0.34 10.29
C HIS A 64 13.31 0.71 11.39
N GLY A 65 12.13 0.86 12.00
CA GLY A 65 11.93 1.80 13.09
C GLY A 65 12.72 1.41 14.34
N LYS A 66 12.89 2.35 15.28
CA LYS A 66 13.41 2.05 16.63
C LYS A 66 12.49 1.13 17.46
N TYR A 67 11.24 0.98 17.05
CA TYR A 67 10.23 0.21 17.77
C TYR A 67 10.26 -1.26 17.32
N ARG A 68 10.26 -2.17 18.31
CA ARG A 68 10.41 -3.64 18.19
C ARG A 68 9.23 -4.36 17.51
N GLN A 69 8.57 -3.75 16.54
CA GLN A 69 7.57 -4.48 15.77
C GLN A 69 8.29 -5.43 14.81
N GLU A 70 7.82 -6.67 14.77
CA GLU A 70 8.29 -7.68 13.85
C GLU A 70 8.02 -7.20 12.41
N ILE A 71 9.05 -7.25 11.57
CA ILE A 71 8.98 -6.87 10.16
C ILE A 71 9.02 -8.15 9.34
N PHE A 72 8.04 -8.33 8.48
CA PHE A 72 7.87 -9.52 7.66
C PHE A 72 8.26 -9.24 6.20
N SER A 73 8.69 -10.27 5.49
CA SER A 73 8.76 -10.27 4.03
C SER A 73 7.36 -10.42 3.40
N PRO A 74 7.18 -10.09 2.11
CA PRO A 74 5.89 -10.27 1.45
C PRO A 74 5.32 -11.71 1.53
N PRO A 75 6.11 -12.79 1.35
CA PRO A 75 5.61 -14.15 1.55
C PRO A 75 5.13 -14.43 2.98
N GLU A 76 5.87 -13.99 4.00
CA GLU A 76 5.47 -14.16 5.40
C GLU A 76 4.17 -13.39 5.71
N ILE A 77 3.97 -12.21 5.13
CA ILE A 77 2.70 -11.49 5.24
C ILE A 77 1.56 -12.28 4.61
N VAL A 78 1.77 -12.90 3.45
CA VAL A 78 0.74 -13.73 2.82
C VAL A 78 0.35 -14.90 3.72
N GLU A 79 1.31 -15.55 4.38
CA GLU A 79 1.04 -16.62 5.35
C GLU A 79 0.23 -16.09 6.55
N LYS A 80 0.63 -14.95 7.12
CA LYS A 80 -0.07 -14.30 8.24
C LYS A 80 -1.49 -13.90 7.87
N ILE A 81 -1.67 -13.25 6.72
CA ILE A 81 -2.98 -12.88 6.19
C ILE A 81 -3.80 -14.15 6.02
N THR A 82 -3.29 -15.19 5.35
CA THR A 82 -4.07 -16.41 5.07
C THR A 82 -4.50 -17.13 6.37
N ALA A 83 -3.65 -17.13 7.40
CA ALA A 83 -3.96 -17.71 8.70
C ALA A 83 -5.02 -16.93 9.49
N ASP A 84 -5.04 -15.59 9.38
CA ASP A 84 -5.94 -14.69 10.12
C ASP A 84 -7.18 -14.28 9.29
N ALA A 85 -7.14 -14.51 7.97
CA ALA A 85 -8.04 -13.86 7.03
C ALA A 85 -9.47 -14.30 7.19
N GLY A 86 -9.79 -15.59 7.31
CA GLY A 86 -11.21 -16.01 7.26
C GLY A 86 -11.96 -15.29 6.12
N THR A 87 -12.94 -14.43 6.47
CA THR A 87 -13.66 -13.51 5.54
C THR A 87 -13.29 -12.03 5.68
N ASN A 88 -12.30 -11.70 6.51
CA ASN A 88 -11.86 -10.35 6.81
C ASN A 88 -11.17 -9.68 5.62
N ARG A 89 -11.41 -8.38 5.46
CA ARG A 89 -10.71 -7.55 4.48
C ARG A 89 -9.27 -7.30 4.96
N CYS A 90 -8.34 -7.25 4.02
CA CYS A 90 -6.95 -6.87 4.24
C CYS A 90 -6.60 -5.61 3.44
N ALA A 91 -5.89 -4.67 4.06
CA ALA A 91 -5.31 -3.49 3.42
C ALA A 91 -3.78 -3.56 3.40
N LEU A 92 -3.21 -3.44 2.23
CA LEU A 92 -1.78 -3.15 2.06
C LEU A 92 -1.63 -1.64 1.94
N VAL A 93 -0.87 -1.05 2.86
CA VAL A 93 -0.71 0.41 2.99
C VAL A 93 0.64 0.82 2.43
N PHE A 94 0.61 1.72 1.45
CA PHE A 94 1.79 2.27 0.80
C PHE A 94 1.91 3.76 1.09
N GLY A 95 3.14 4.21 1.33
CA GLY A 95 3.43 5.61 1.60
C GLY A 95 3.61 6.45 0.34
N ARG A 96 3.95 7.71 0.55
CA ARG A 96 4.34 8.63 -0.53
C ARG A 96 5.65 8.15 -1.18
N GLU A 97 5.78 8.39 -2.48
CA GLU A 97 6.94 7.98 -3.30
C GLU A 97 8.29 8.45 -2.73
N ASP A 98 8.35 9.69 -2.27
CA ASP A 98 9.59 10.37 -1.84
C ASP A 98 9.95 10.11 -0.37
N SER A 99 8.95 9.89 0.48
CA SER A 99 9.09 9.96 1.94
C SER A 99 8.61 8.70 2.66
N GLY A 100 7.90 7.80 1.97
CA GLY A 100 7.31 6.59 2.54
C GLY A 100 6.21 6.92 3.55
N LEU A 101 5.91 5.98 4.45
CA LEU A 101 4.99 6.18 5.57
C LEU A 101 5.70 6.88 6.75
N THR A 102 4.96 7.75 7.44
CA THR A 102 5.37 8.32 8.73
C THR A 102 5.28 7.26 9.82
N THR A 103 6.01 7.45 10.92
CA THR A 103 5.92 6.56 12.09
C THR A 103 4.50 6.48 12.65
N GLN A 104 3.74 7.58 12.59
CA GLN A 104 2.35 7.62 13.03
C GLN A 104 1.46 6.73 12.14
N GLU A 105 1.60 6.82 10.82
CA GLU A 105 0.85 5.96 9.89
C GLU A 105 1.22 4.47 10.02
N VAL A 106 2.52 4.17 10.20
CA VAL A 106 2.97 2.80 10.48
C VAL A 106 2.33 2.26 11.75
N SER A 107 2.21 3.09 12.80
CA SER A 107 1.61 2.67 14.08
C SER A 107 0.11 2.37 14.01
N LEU A 108 -0.59 2.81 12.95
CA LEU A 108 -1.99 2.46 12.70
C LEU A 108 -2.16 1.08 12.05
N CYS A 109 -1.07 0.47 11.57
CA CYS A 109 -1.11 -0.82 10.90
C CYS A 109 -0.84 -1.98 11.87
N ARG A 110 -1.48 -3.13 11.63
CA ARG A 110 -1.32 -4.35 12.43
C ARG A 110 0.07 -4.97 12.25
N TRP A 111 0.55 -5.04 11.00
CA TRP A 111 1.85 -5.61 10.66
C TRP A 111 2.69 -4.64 9.82
N GLN A 112 4.00 -4.90 9.79
CA GLN A 112 4.93 -4.21 8.92
C GLN A 112 5.55 -5.20 7.93
N ALA A 113 5.69 -4.75 6.69
CA ALA A 113 6.32 -5.51 5.62
C ALA A 113 7.47 -4.75 4.99
N THR A 114 8.54 -5.47 4.67
CA THR A 114 9.67 -4.95 3.91
C THR A 114 9.98 -5.87 2.74
N ILE A 115 9.97 -5.30 1.53
CA ILE A 115 10.46 -6.00 0.34
C ILE A 115 11.98 -6.07 0.44
N PRO A 116 12.58 -7.28 0.43
CA PRO A 116 14.03 -7.41 0.41
C PRO A 116 14.59 -6.79 -0.87
N THR A 117 15.53 -5.87 -0.72
CA THR A 117 16.20 -5.15 -1.82
C THR A 117 17.70 -5.10 -1.58
N SER A 118 18.47 -4.70 -2.58
CA SER A 118 19.91 -4.48 -2.43
C SER A 118 20.22 -3.51 -1.26
N ALA A 119 21.28 -3.83 -0.51
CA ALA A 119 21.81 -2.94 0.53
C ALA A 119 22.35 -1.63 -0.06
N GLU A 120 22.90 -1.68 -1.28
CA GLU A 120 23.48 -0.52 -1.97
C GLU A 120 22.41 0.43 -2.52
N TYR A 121 21.32 -0.13 -3.05
CA TYR A 121 20.21 0.65 -3.61
C TYR A 121 18.89 -0.10 -3.45
N GLY A 122 18.10 0.32 -2.46
CA GLY A 122 16.85 -0.34 -2.09
C GLY A 122 15.59 0.51 -2.26
N SER A 123 15.67 1.60 -3.03
CA SER A 123 14.51 2.46 -3.25
C SER A 123 13.71 1.96 -4.45
N LEU A 124 12.65 1.21 -4.16
CA LEU A 124 11.62 0.90 -5.14
C LEU A 124 10.71 2.10 -5.32
N ASN A 125 10.25 2.34 -6.55
CA ASN A 125 9.16 3.28 -6.76
C ASN A 125 7.84 2.69 -6.26
N LEU A 126 6.84 3.53 -6.02
CA LEU A 126 5.56 3.13 -5.46
C LEU A 126 4.87 2.05 -6.30
N ALA A 127 4.93 2.16 -7.64
CA ALA A 127 4.30 1.19 -8.52
C ALA A 127 5.00 -0.18 -8.49
N GLN A 128 6.33 -0.22 -8.32
CA GLN A 128 7.10 -1.44 -8.13
C GLN A 128 6.76 -2.08 -6.78
N SER A 129 6.69 -1.29 -5.71
CA SER A 129 6.29 -1.80 -4.40
C SER A 129 4.88 -2.38 -4.40
N VAL A 130 3.94 -1.81 -5.16
CA VAL A 130 2.58 -2.34 -5.31
C VAL A 130 2.53 -3.62 -6.15
N LEU A 131 3.46 -3.78 -7.10
CA LEU A 131 3.49 -4.92 -8.00
C LEU A 131 4.01 -6.20 -7.34
N ILE A 132 4.93 -6.05 -6.39
CA ILE A 132 5.61 -7.13 -5.66
C ILE A 132 4.75 -7.54 -4.45
#